data_AF-A0A432ELX6-F1
#
_entry.id   AF-A0A432ELX6-F1
#
_cell.length_a   1.000
_cell.length_b   1.000
_cell.length_c   1.000
_cell.angle_alpha   90.00
_cell.angle_beta   90.00
_cell.angle_gamma   90.00
#
_symmetry.space_group_name_H-M   'P 1'
#
loop_
_entity.id
_entity.type
_entity.pdbx_description
1 polymer ?
#
loop_
_entity_poly.entity_id
_entity_poly.type
_entity_poly.pdbx_seq_one_letter_code
_entity_poly.pdbx_strand_id
1 'polypeptide(L)' 'MGDKKKKETRIRKYIKGLIRNRKYLTTEDICLYLERYYGVPIHIPSVFYRYKKIIRECRKEVYAERRRKKKKSK' A
#
# COMPACT_ATOMS: atom_id res chain seq x y z
N MET A 1 9.94 -13.97 16.35
CA MET A 1 8.83 -14.00 15.34
C MET A 1 7.98 -12.71 15.29
N GLY A 2 8.09 -11.78 16.25
CA GLY A 2 7.24 -10.57 16.33
C GLY A 2 7.60 -9.42 15.37
N ASP A 3 8.86 -9.29 14.94
CA ASP A 3 9.32 -8.11 14.19
C ASP A 3 8.90 -8.09 12.72
N LYS A 4 8.82 -9.25 12.07
CA LYS A 4 8.35 -9.36 10.67
C LYS A 4 6.89 -8.91 10.54
N LYS A 5 6.03 -9.29 11.49
CA LYS A 5 4.61 -8.91 11.51
C LYS A 5 4.42 -7.41 11.74
N LYS A 6 5.25 -6.81 12.62
CA LYS A 6 5.25 -5.36 12.86
C LYS A 6 5.70 -4.57 11.62
N LYS A 7 6.76 -5.01 10.93
CA LYS A 7 7.24 -4.38 9.69
C LYS A 7 6.19 -4.43 8.59
N GLU A 8 5.57 -5.58 8.34
CA GLU A 8 4.50 -5.72 7.34
C GLU A 8 3.30 -4.81 7.64
N THR A 9 2.91 -4.72 8.91
CA THR A 9 1.84 -3.83 9.36
C THR A 9 2.18 -2.35 9.10
N ARG A 10 3.43 -1.93 9.34
CA ARG A 10 3.90 -0.56 9.06
C ARG A 10 3.85 -0.25 7.57
N ILE A 11 4.31 -1.17 6.72
CA ILE A 11 4.27 -1.00 5.27
C ILE A 11 2.82 -0.87 4.77
N ARG A 12 1.90 -1.72 5.23
CA ARG A 12 0.47 -1.60 4.86
C ARG A 12 -0.12 -0.25 5.29
N LYS A 13 0.20 0.24 6.49
CA LYS A 13 -0.22 1.58 6.95
C LYS A 13 0.32 2.68 6.04
N TYR A 14 1.59 2.61 5.67
CA TYR A 14 2.23 3.56 4.76
C TYR A 14 1.57 3.57 3.38
N ILE A 15 1.39 2.40 2.75
CA ILE A 15 0.73 2.25 1.45
C ILE A 15 -0.69 2.85 1.48
N LYS A 16 -1.48 2.55 2.52
CA LYS A 16 -2.82 3.13 2.67
C LYS A 16 -2.77 4.64 2.80
N GLY A 17 -1.80 5.18 3.54
CA GLY A 17 -1.57 6.63 3.65
C GLY A 17 -1.30 7.28 2.29
N LEU A 18 -0.41 6.67 1.48
CA LEU A 18 -0.13 7.12 0.13
C LEU A 18 -1.40 7.15 -0.75
N ILE A 19 -2.16 6.06 -0.78
CA ILE A 19 -3.40 5.95 -1.58
C ILE A 19 -4.47 6.95 -1.12
N ARG A 20 -4.52 7.25 0.19
CA ARG A 20 -5.49 8.21 0.75
C ARG A 20 -5.16 9.64 0.36
N ASN A 21 -3.88 10.03 0.43
CA ASN A 21 -3.44 11.43 0.36
C ASN A 21 -3.02 11.87 -1.04
N ARG A 22 -2.51 10.97 -1.88
CA ARG A 22 -2.06 11.30 -3.24
C ARG A 22 -3.05 10.75 -4.27
N LYS A 23 -3.57 11.63 -5.14
CA LYS A 23 -4.32 11.21 -6.33
C LYS A 23 -3.35 10.66 -7.37
N TYR A 24 -3.82 9.68 -8.16
CA TYR A 24 -3.14 9.14 -9.35
C TYR A 24 -1.80 8.43 -9.15
N LEU A 25 -1.44 8.00 -7.93
CA LEU A 25 -0.32 7.07 -7.78
C LEU A 25 -0.59 5.79 -8.56
N THR A 26 0.39 5.33 -9.34
CA THR A 26 0.39 4.02 -9.99
C THR A 26 0.83 2.92 -9.02
N THR A 27 0.94 1.68 -9.48
CA THR A 27 1.52 0.61 -8.66
C THR A 27 3.05 0.76 -8.64
N GLU A 28 3.66 1.07 -9.78
CA GLU A 28 5.10 1.30 -9.88
C GLU A 28 5.56 2.43 -8.94
N ASP A 29 4.85 3.56 -8.92
CA ASP A 29 5.21 4.69 -8.04
C ASP A 29 5.26 4.26 -6.57
N ILE A 30 4.23 3.53 -6.12
CA ILE A 30 4.15 3.06 -4.73
C ILE A 30 5.30 2.09 -4.45
N CYS A 31 5.64 1.20 -5.38
CA CYS A 31 6.79 0.33 -5.24
C CYS A 31 8.10 1.13 -5.10
N LEU A 32 8.32 2.16 -5.93
CA LEU A 32 9.49 3.04 -5.81
C LEU A 32 9.57 3.74 -4.45
N TYR A 33 8.44 4.18 -3.88
CA TYR A 33 8.40 4.70 -2.51
C TYR A 33 8.81 3.65 -1.47
N LEU A 34 8.40 2.40 -1.64
CA LEU A 34 8.76 1.30 -0.74
C LEU A 34 10.25 0.95 -0.84
N GLU A 35 10.84 0.99 -2.04
CA GLU A 35 12.27 0.82 -2.23
C GLU A 35 13.06 1.93 -1.52
N ARG A 36 12.68 3.19 -1.75
CA ARG A 36 13.36 4.35 -1.14
C ARG A 36 13.23 4.41 0.38
N TYR A 37 12.07 4.08 0.94
CA TYR A 37 11.80 4.27 2.37
C TYR A 37 12.05 3.01 3.23
N TYR A 38 11.82 1.82 2.68
CA TYR A 38 11.95 0.56 3.40
C TYR A 38 13.10 -0.32 2.90
N GLY A 39 13.85 0.11 1.88
CA GLY A 39 14.96 -0.67 1.30
C GLY A 39 14.48 -1.98 0.66
N VAL A 40 13.24 -2.01 0.17
CA VAL A 40 12.67 -3.20 -0.47
C VAL A 40 13.28 -3.34 -1.87
N PRO A 41 13.88 -4.47 -2.25
CA PRO A 41 14.50 -4.66 -3.56
C PRO A 41 13.41 -4.89 -4.63
N ILE A 42 12.80 -3.81 -5.12
CA ILE A 42 11.67 -3.87 -6.06
C ILE A 42 12.10 -4.35 -7.44
N HIS A 43 13.37 -4.17 -7.81
CA HIS A 43 13.96 -4.72 -9.03
C HIS A 43 13.86 -6.26 -9.10
N ILE A 44 13.72 -6.96 -7.96
CA ILE A 44 13.52 -8.41 -7.95
C ILE A 44 12.06 -8.72 -8.31
N PRO A 45 11.77 -9.49 -9.40
CA PRO A 45 10.40 -9.72 -9.85
C PRO A 45 9.49 -10.34 -8.79
N SER A 46 9.99 -11.32 -8.02
CA SER A 46 9.22 -11.97 -6.96
C SER A 46 8.78 -10.99 -5.86
N VAL A 47 9.64 -10.03 -5.53
CA VAL A 47 9.37 -8.97 -4.56
C VAL A 47 8.37 -7.97 -5.13
N PHE A 48 8.55 -7.53 -6.38
CA PHE A 48 7.60 -6.68 -7.08
C PHE A 48 6.19 -7.28 -7.08
N TYR A 49 6.03 -8.53 -7.51
CA TYR A 49 4.73 -9.19 -7.58
C TYR A 49 4.09 -9.37 -6.20
N ARG A 50 4.90 -9.64 -5.17
CA ARG A 50 4.41 -9.69 -3.78
C ARG A 50 3.83 -8.35 -3.35
N TYR A 51 4.55 -7.24 -3.55
CA TYR A 51 4.08 -5.92 -3.14
C TYR A 51 2.95 -5.40 -4.03
N LYS A 52 2.94 -5.73 -5.33
CA LYS A 52 1.81 -5.47 -6.24
C LYS A 52 0.51 -6.07 -5.69
N LYS A 53 0.54 -7.29 -5.16
CA LYS A 53 -0.62 -7.92 -4.50
C LYS A 53 -1.05 -7.14 -3.25
N ILE A 54 -0.11 -6.79 -2.38
CA ILE A 54 -0.37 -6.02 -1.14
C ILE A 54 -0.98 -4.64 -1.46
N ILE A 55 -0.45 -3.94 -2.46
CA ILE A 55 -0.94 -2.63 -2.90
C ILE A 55 -2.38 -2.75 -3.41
N ARG A 56 -2.69 -3.80 -4.20
CA ARG A 56 -4.04 -4.06 -4.70
C ARG A 56 -5.04 -4.28 -3.56
N GLU A 57 -4.66 -5.03 -2.52
CA GLU A 57 -5.47 -5.21 -1.31
C GLU A 57 -5.71 -3.88 -0.59
N CYS A 58 -4.64 -3.10 -0.35
CA CYS A 58 -4.74 -1.80 0.30
C CYS A 58 -5.64 -0.82 -0.47
N ARG A 59 -5.60 -0.82 -1.82
CA ARG A 59 -6.50 -0.01 -2.65
C ARG A 59 -7.96 -0.39 -2.45
N LYS A 60 -8.27 -1.69 -2.47
CA LYS A 60 -9.64 -2.18 -2.26
C LYS A 60 -10.18 -1.71 -0.92
N GLU A 61 -9.37 -1.83 0.14
CA GLU A 61 -9.74 -1.40 1.50
C GLU A 61 -9.98 0.12 1.56
N VAL A 62 -9.05 0.94 1.08
CA VAL A 62 -9.20 2.41 1.09
C VAL A 62 -10.40 2.86 0.24
N TYR A 63 -10.65 2.23 -0.90
CA TYR A 63 -11.80 2.58 -1.74
C TYR A 63 -13.12 2.13 -1.11
N ALA A 64 -13.15 0.99 -0.41
CA ALA A 64 -14.31 0.57 0.37
C ALA A 64 -14.60 1.55 1.53
N GLU A 65 -13.57 2.00 2.25
CA GLU A 65 -13.68 3.05 3.27
C GLU A 65 -14.28 4.34 2.69
N ARG A 66 -13.78 4.80 1.54
CA ARG A 66 -14.30 5.99 0.84
C ARG A 66 -15.77 5.82 0.46
N ARG A 67 -16.17 4.67 -0.08
CA ARG A 67 -17.58 4.37 -0.40
C ARG A 67 -18.48 4.40 0.82
N ARG A 68 -18.04 3.82 1.95
CA ARG A 68 -18.79 3.82 3.22
C ARG A 68 -18.95 5.25 3.77
N LYS A 69 -17.89 6.06 3.74
CA LYS A 69 -17.96 7.47 4.16
C LYS A 69 -18.97 8.26 3.32
N LYS A 70 -18.96 8.09 2.00
CA LYS A 70 -19.95 8.72 1.10
C LYS A 70 -21.38 8.30 1.43
N LYS A 71 -21.62 7.02 1.76
CA LYS A 71 -22.96 6.54 2.18
C LYS A 71 -23.41 7.09 3.53
N LYS A 72 -22.49 7.40 4.45
CA LYS A 72 -22.81 7.96 5.78
C LYS A 72 -23.06 9.47 5.73
N SER A 73 -22.46 10.18 4.77
CA SER A 73 -22.66 11.61 4.55
C SER A 73 -23.89 11.94 3.69
N LYS A 74 -24.65 10.93 3.27
CA LYS A 74 -25.88 11.05 2.49
C LYS A 74 -27.03 10.55 3.35
#